data_AF-Q8LP52-F1
#
_entry.id   AF-Q8LP52-F1
#
_cell.length_a   1.000
_cell.length_b   1.000
_cell.length_c   1.000
_cell.angle_alpha   90.00
_cell.angle_beta   90.00
_cell.angle_gamma   90.00
#
_symmetry.space_group_name_H-M   'P 1'
#
loop_
_entity.id
_entity.type
_entity.pdbx_description
1 polymer ?
#
loop_
_entity_poly.entity_id
_entity_poly.type
_entity_poly.pdbx_seq_one_letter_code
_entity_poly.pdbx_strand_id
1 'polypeptide(L)'
;YHQSCTIFFLVLIQFHHVFSTNTLSPNDALTISSNKTLVSPGDVFELGFFKTTTRNSRDGTDRWYLGIWYKTTSDQRTYVWIANRDNPLHNSMGSLKISHANLVLLDQSDTPVWSTNLTGVAHLPVTAELLANGNFVLRDSKTNDLDRFMWQSFDFPVDTLLPEMKLGRKVNSSEKEKILTSWKSPTDPSSGDYSFILETEGFLHEFYLFKNEFKVYRTAPWNGVRFNGVPKMQNWSYIDNSFIDNKEEVAYTFRVNNNHNIHSRFRMSSTGYLQVITWTKTVPQRNMFWSFPEDTCDPYKVCGPYAYCDMHTTPMCNCIKGFVPKNAAQWDLRDASGGCVRSSKLSCGERDGFLRLGQLKLPETSEALVEKGIGLKECKEKCLRDCHCTGFANMDIMNGGGSGCVTWTGELVDMRDYDA
;
A
#
# COMPACT_ATOMS: atom_id res chain seq x y z
N TYR A 1 62.31 -49.12 -27.36
CA TYR A 1 61.46 -47.95 -27.66
C TYR A 1 60.02 -48.43 -27.77
N HIS A 2 59.26 -48.38 -26.68
CA HIS A 2 57.81 -48.56 -26.70
C HIS A 2 57.19 -47.22 -26.34
N GLN A 3 56.55 -46.58 -27.32
CA GLN A 3 55.92 -45.28 -27.15
C GLN A 3 54.42 -45.52 -26.98
N SER A 4 53.97 -45.55 -25.72
CA SER A 4 52.53 -45.53 -25.39
C SER A 4 51.96 -44.18 -25.74
N CYS A 5 50.98 -44.16 -26.64
CA CYS A 5 50.22 -42.98 -27.02
C CYS A 5 48.97 -42.90 -26.14
N THR A 6 48.99 -42.04 -25.13
CA THR A 6 47.84 -41.79 -24.24
C THR A 6 46.93 -40.76 -24.91
N ILE A 7 45.74 -41.19 -25.34
CA ILE A 7 44.71 -40.30 -25.90
C ILE A 7 43.97 -39.63 -24.74
N PHE A 8 44.09 -38.31 -24.61
CA PHE A 8 43.34 -37.50 -23.65
C PHE A 8 41.93 -37.22 -24.23
N PHE A 9 40.89 -37.79 -23.61
CA PHE A 9 39.51 -37.39 -23.86
C PHE A 9 39.22 -36.08 -23.09
N LEU A 10 39.11 -34.98 -23.83
CA LEU A 10 38.58 -33.71 -23.32
C LEU A 10 37.05 -33.82 -23.23
N VAL A 11 36.54 -34.06 -22.01
CA VAL A 11 35.10 -33.97 -21.72
C VAL A 11 34.73 -32.49 -21.64
N LEU A 12 34.17 -31.95 -22.72
CA LEU A 12 33.50 -30.65 -22.72
C LEU A 12 32.22 -30.76 -21.88
N ILE A 13 32.32 -30.40 -20.60
CA ILE A 13 31.16 -30.17 -19.75
C ILE A 13 30.44 -28.94 -20.31
N GLN A 14 29.37 -29.15 -21.08
CA GLN A 14 28.45 -28.09 -21.44
C GLN A 14 27.75 -27.62 -20.17
N PHE A 15 28.30 -26.60 -19.50
CA PHE A 15 27.51 -25.80 -18.59
C PHE A 15 26.39 -25.18 -19.41
N HIS A 16 25.19 -25.74 -19.31
CA HIS A 16 23.97 -25.05 -19.68
C HIS A 16 23.83 -23.89 -18.68
N HIS A 17 24.52 -22.78 -18.94
CA HIS A 17 24.12 -21.51 -18.38
C HIS A 17 22.74 -21.24 -18.95
N VAL A 18 21.70 -21.59 -18.18
CA VAL A 18 20.34 -21.10 -18.41
C VAL A 18 20.43 -19.60 -18.20
N PHE A 19 20.68 -18.85 -19.28
CA PHE A 19 20.56 -17.41 -19.25
C PHE A 19 19.11 -17.11 -18.89
N SER A 20 18.91 -16.57 -17.70
CA SER A 20 17.59 -16.13 -17.29
C SER A 20 17.22 -14.92 -18.12
N THR A 21 16.12 -15.01 -18.86
CA THR A 21 15.56 -13.87 -19.60
C THR A 21 14.68 -13.03 -18.68
N ASN A 22 14.64 -11.72 -18.91
CA ASN A 22 13.66 -10.83 -18.27
C ASN A 22 12.47 -10.54 -19.20
N THR A 23 12.47 -11.07 -20.43
CA THR A 23 11.48 -10.78 -21.47
C THR A 23 10.75 -12.04 -21.95
N LEU A 24 9.51 -11.83 -22.40
CA LEU A 24 8.66 -12.81 -23.07
C LEU A 24 8.24 -12.26 -24.44
N SER A 25 8.65 -12.93 -25.52
CA SER A 25 8.32 -12.54 -26.89
C SER A 25 6.97 -13.11 -27.34
N PRO A 26 6.35 -12.60 -28.42
CA PRO A 26 5.06 -13.10 -28.92
C PRO A 26 4.98 -14.60 -29.23
N ASN A 27 6.11 -15.21 -29.62
CA ASN A 27 6.19 -16.62 -29.99
C ASN A 27 6.62 -17.52 -28.82
N ASP A 28 6.87 -16.94 -27.65
CA ASP A 28 7.31 -17.64 -26.46
C ASP A 28 6.13 -17.88 -25.51
N ALA A 29 6.27 -18.87 -24.63
CA ALA A 29 5.33 -19.12 -23.55
C ALA A 29 6.07 -19.55 -22.29
N LEU A 30 5.60 -19.08 -21.12
CA LEU A 30 5.94 -19.71 -19.84
C LEU A 30 4.90 -20.78 -19.57
N THR A 31 5.33 -22.00 -19.27
CA THR A 31 4.43 -23.09 -18.86
C THR A 31 4.85 -23.64 -17.52
N ILE A 32 3.87 -24.12 -16.74
CA ILE A 32 4.12 -24.78 -15.45
C ILE A 32 5.12 -25.94 -15.62
N SER A 33 4.94 -26.77 -16.65
CA SER A 33 5.78 -27.96 -16.90
C SER A 33 7.23 -27.63 -17.27
N SER A 34 7.50 -26.45 -17.83
CA SER A 34 8.85 -26.06 -18.24
C SER A 34 9.71 -25.58 -17.07
N ASN A 35 9.11 -25.24 -15.93
CA ASN A 35 9.77 -24.57 -14.80
C ASN A 35 10.56 -23.30 -15.17
N LYS A 36 10.27 -22.70 -16.34
CA LYS A 36 10.90 -21.45 -16.78
C LYS A 36 10.32 -20.27 -16.01
N THR A 37 11.17 -19.32 -15.68
CA THR A 37 10.83 -18.07 -15.02
C THR A 37 11.43 -16.88 -15.78
N LEU A 38 10.87 -15.69 -15.56
CA LEU A 38 11.52 -14.43 -15.94
C LEU A 38 12.22 -13.87 -14.70
N VAL A 39 13.44 -13.36 -14.85
CA VAL A 39 14.17 -12.74 -13.74
C VAL A 39 14.47 -11.29 -14.08
N SER A 40 14.20 -10.39 -13.14
CA SER A 40 14.43 -8.97 -13.33
C SER A 40 15.93 -8.67 -13.48
N PRO A 41 16.30 -7.62 -14.23
CA PRO A 41 17.66 -7.09 -14.18
C PRO A 41 18.07 -6.82 -12.72
N GLY A 42 19.28 -7.23 -12.34
CA GLY A 42 19.78 -7.13 -10.97
C GLY A 42 19.41 -8.30 -10.05
N ASP A 43 18.74 -9.34 -10.55
CA ASP A 43 18.44 -10.58 -9.81
C ASP A 43 17.62 -10.38 -8.53
N VAL A 44 16.75 -9.36 -8.51
CA VAL A 44 15.94 -9.02 -7.32
C VAL A 44 14.59 -9.72 -7.34
N PHE A 45 13.91 -9.74 -8.49
CA PHE A 45 12.58 -10.31 -8.64
C PHE A 45 12.56 -11.45 -9.66
N GLU A 46 11.66 -12.39 -9.45
CA GLU A 46 11.42 -13.52 -10.34
C GLU A 46 9.92 -13.70 -10.54
N LEU A 47 9.52 -13.93 -11.79
CA LEU A 47 8.15 -14.17 -12.21
C LEU A 47 8.01 -15.58 -12.75
N GLY A 48 6.95 -16.27 -12.30
CA GLY A 48 6.62 -17.59 -12.82
C GLY A 48 5.44 -18.23 -12.12
N PHE A 49 5.27 -19.53 -12.36
CA PHE A 49 4.22 -20.30 -11.72
C PHE A 49 4.64 -20.80 -10.35
N PHE A 50 3.70 -20.80 -9.42
CA PHE A 50 3.85 -21.40 -8.11
C PHE A 50 2.54 -22.06 -7.68
N LYS A 51 2.65 -22.99 -6.74
CA LYS A 51 1.51 -23.66 -6.13
C LYS A 51 1.37 -23.25 -4.67
N THR A 52 0.14 -23.08 -4.21
CA THR A 52 -0.16 -23.02 -2.78
C THR A 52 -0.96 -24.25 -2.38
N THR A 53 -0.54 -24.91 -1.31
CA THR A 53 -1.31 -26.02 -0.73
C THR A 53 -2.32 -25.42 0.22
N THR A 54 -3.59 -25.46 -0.16
CA THR A 54 -4.67 -25.07 0.76
C THR A 54 -5.04 -26.28 1.62
N ARG A 55 -4.16 -26.67 2.57
CA ARG A 55 -4.47 -27.76 3.53
C ARG A 55 -5.79 -27.53 4.30
N ASN A 56 -6.27 -26.29 4.33
CA ASN A 56 -7.53 -25.87 4.95
C ASN A 56 -8.66 -25.60 3.94
N SER A 57 -8.48 -25.81 2.63
CA SER A 57 -9.62 -25.74 1.69
C SER A 57 -10.44 -27.02 1.80
N ARG A 58 -11.77 -26.86 1.66
CA ARG A 58 -12.73 -27.97 1.78
C ARG A 58 -12.51 -29.09 0.76
N ASP A 59 -11.76 -28.84 -0.31
CA ASP A 59 -11.53 -29.79 -1.41
C ASP A 59 -10.10 -30.34 -1.45
N GLY A 60 -9.17 -29.79 -0.65
CA GLY A 60 -7.79 -30.29 -0.54
C GLY A 60 -6.94 -30.21 -1.82
N THR A 61 -7.42 -29.57 -2.88
CA THR A 61 -6.77 -29.51 -4.19
C THR A 61 -5.67 -28.45 -4.25
N ASP A 62 -4.54 -28.80 -4.88
CA ASP A 62 -3.49 -27.86 -5.25
C ASP A 62 -4.04 -26.77 -6.19
N ARG A 63 -3.67 -25.51 -5.93
CA ARG A 63 -4.00 -24.38 -6.80
C ARG A 63 -2.73 -23.73 -7.31
N TRP A 64 -2.72 -23.43 -8.60
CA TRP A 64 -1.60 -22.84 -9.30
C TRP A 64 -1.87 -21.39 -9.67
N TYR A 65 -0.84 -20.58 -9.51
CA TYR A 65 -0.88 -19.13 -9.70
C TYR A 65 0.34 -18.67 -10.48
N LEU A 66 0.15 -17.61 -11.25
CA LEU A 66 1.23 -16.82 -11.82
C LEU A 66 1.52 -15.64 -10.88
N GLY A 67 2.77 -15.46 -10.47
CA GLY A 67 3.13 -14.36 -9.60
C GLY A 67 4.59 -13.94 -9.69
N ILE A 68 4.89 -12.88 -8.94
CA ILE A 68 6.22 -12.29 -8.79
C ILE A 68 6.63 -12.48 -7.33
N TRP A 69 7.88 -12.87 -7.09
CA TRP A 69 8.48 -12.96 -5.77
C TRP A 69 9.89 -12.38 -5.76
N TYR A 70 10.43 -12.10 -4.57
CA TYR A 70 11.85 -11.82 -4.43
C TYR A 70 12.66 -13.07 -4.75
N LYS A 71 13.59 -12.98 -5.70
CA LYS A 71 14.49 -14.07 -6.05
C LYS A 71 15.33 -14.43 -4.83
N THR A 72 15.29 -15.70 -4.44
CA THR A 72 15.98 -16.19 -3.24
C THR A 72 16.43 -17.62 -3.46
N THR A 73 17.50 -18.02 -2.77
CA THR A 73 17.96 -19.41 -2.71
C THR A 73 17.24 -20.22 -1.62
N SER A 74 16.39 -19.58 -0.81
CA SER A 74 15.56 -20.23 0.21
C SER A 74 14.28 -20.82 -0.39
N ASP A 75 13.81 -21.93 0.17
CA ASP A 75 12.51 -22.51 -0.18
C ASP A 75 11.32 -21.59 0.19
N GLN A 76 11.56 -20.60 1.05
CA GLN A 76 10.54 -19.63 1.45
C GLN A 76 10.49 -18.44 0.47
N ARG A 77 9.54 -18.50 -0.47
CA ARG A 77 9.27 -17.41 -1.41
C ARG A 77 8.43 -16.31 -0.78
N THR A 78 8.82 -15.06 -1.03
CA THR A 78 8.03 -13.87 -0.67
C THR A 78 7.34 -13.33 -1.91
N TYR A 79 6.07 -13.69 -2.08
CA TYR A 79 5.25 -13.23 -3.20
C TYR A 79 4.84 -11.76 -3.00
N VAL A 80 4.91 -10.97 -4.07
CA VAL A 80 4.64 -9.52 -4.06
C VAL A 80 3.58 -9.12 -5.07
N TRP A 81 3.28 -9.98 -6.04
CA TRP A 81 2.23 -9.77 -7.02
C TRP A 81 1.73 -11.13 -7.56
N ILE A 82 0.44 -11.22 -7.88
CA ILE A 82 -0.23 -12.43 -8.36
C ILE A 82 -1.26 -12.03 -9.40
N ALA A 83 -1.17 -12.57 -10.61
CA ALA A 83 -2.07 -12.24 -11.71
C ALA A 83 -3.49 -12.76 -11.46
N ASN A 84 -3.60 -14.06 -11.20
CA ASN A 84 -4.85 -14.81 -11.19
C ASN A 84 -5.29 -15.20 -9.77
N ARG A 85 -5.14 -14.27 -8.80
CA ARG A 85 -5.34 -14.55 -7.37
C ARG A 85 -6.73 -15.11 -7.02
N ASP A 86 -7.76 -14.65 -7.73
CA ASP A 86 -9.16 -15.07 -7.55
C ASP A 86 -9.65 -16.08 -8.60
N ASN A 87 -8.82 -16.38 -9.60
CA ASN A 87 -9.10 -17.34 -10.67
C ASN A 87 -7.92 -18.34 -10.75
N PRO A 88 -7.77 -19.25 -9.77
CA PRO A 88 -6.66 -20.19 -9.74
C PRO A 88 -6.71 -21.19 -10.89
N LEU A 89 -5.54 -21.69 -11.30
CA LEU A 89 -5.44 -22.88 -12.14
C LEU A 89 -5.58 -24.13 -11.27
N HIS A 90 -6.42 -25.08 -11.69
CA HIS A 90 -6.78 -26.26 -10.88
C HIS A 90 -5.87 -27.47 -11.08
N ASN A 91 -4.89 -27.37 -11.98
CA ASN A 91 -3.91 -28.43 -12.25
C ASN A 91 -2.55 -27.84 -12.60
N SER A 92 -1.56 -28.72 -12.80
CA SER A 92 -0.19 -28.35 -13.18
C SER A 92 -0.04 -28.09 -14.70
N MET A 93 -1.12 -27.78 -15.41
CA MET A 93 -1.12 -27.46 -16.84
C MET A 93 -1.69 -26.06 -17.04
N GLY A 94 -0.78 -25.10 -17.22
CA GLY A 94 -1.13 -23.72 -17.51
C GLY A 94 -0.01 -23.05 -18.27
N SER A 95 -0.38 -22.04 -19.06
CA SER A 95 0.56 -21.29 -19.88
C SER A 95 0.27 -19.79 -19.86
N LEU A 96 1.32 -18.99 -19.74
CA LEU A 96 1.29 -17.55 -19.98
C LEU A 96 1.93 -17.30 -21.35
N LYS A 97 1.19 -16.62 -22.22
CA LYS A 97 1.69 -16.19 -23.54
C LYS A 97 1.11 -14.85 -23.94
N ILE A 98 1.67 -14.28 -24.98
CA ILE A 98 1.10 -13.10 -25.63
C ILE A 98 0.14 -13.59 -26.73
N SER A 99 -1.09 -13.10 -26.73
CA SER A 99 -2.08 -13.37 -27.77
C SER A 99 -2.85 -12.11 -28.10
N HIS A 100 -2.91 -11.74 -29.39
CA HIS A 100 -3.58 -10.51 -29.85
C HIS A 100 -3.18 -9.26 -29.04
N ALA A 101 -1.87 -9.10 -28.83
CA ALA A 101 -1.28 -8.01 -28.05
C ALA A 101 -1.78 -7.88 -26.61
N ASN A 102 -2.29 -8.98 -26.04
CA ASN A 102 -2.60 -9.12 -24.62
C ASN A 102 -1.72 -10.19 -23.98
N LEU A 103 -1.45 -10.05 -22.69
CA LEU A 103 -1.00 -11.18 -21.88
C LEU A 103 -2.21 -12.02 -21.53
N VAL A 104 -2.12 -13.33 -21.80
CA VAL A 104 -3.21 -14.29 -21.55
C VAL A 104 -2.66 -15.49 -20.80
N LEU A 105 -3.31 -15.81 -19.68
CA LEU A 105 -3.08 -17.01 -18.90
C LEU A 105 -4.16 -18.05 -19.24
N LEU A 106 -3.72 -19.20 -19.74
CA LEU A 106 -4.56 -20.29 -20.20
C LEU A 106 -4.45 -21.50 -19.28
N ASP A 107 -5.54 -22.24 -19.14
CA ASP A 107 -5.60 -23.54 -18.48
C ASP A 107 -5.25 -24.72 -19.43
N GLN A 108 -5.47 -25.95 -18.97
CA GLN A 108 -5.22 -27.17 -19.74
C GLN A 108 -6.07 -27.33 -21.02
N SER A 109 -7.18 -26.60 -21.09
CA SER A 109 -8.13 -26.65 -22.19
C SER A 109 -7.99 -25.42 -23.10
N ASP A 110 -6.86 -24.71 -23.01
CA ASP A 110 -6.60 -23.43 -23.70
C ASP A 110 -7.68 -22.37 -23.41
N THR A 111 -8.36 -22.47 -22.26
CA THR A 111 -9.37 -21.51 -21.83
C THR A 111 -8.70 -20.36 -21.06
N PRO A 112 -8.97 -19.09 -21.41
CA PRO A 112 -8.46 -17.94 -20.67
C PRO A 112 -9.00 -17.88 -19.24
N VAL A 113 -8.10 -17.92 -18.27
CA VAL A 113 -8.39 -17.78 -16.84
C VAL A 113 -8.08 -16.36 -16.36
N TRP A 114 -7.14 -15.67 -17.02
CA TRP A 114 -6.79 -14.28 -16.74
C TRP A 114 -6.20 -13.61 -17.98
N SER A 115 -6.45 -12.31 -18.16
CA SER A 115 -5.85 -11.50 -19.23
C SER A 115 -5.79 -10.01 -18.88
N THR A 116 -4.94 -9.27 -19.60
CA THR A 116 -4.77 -7.81 -19.42
C THR A 116 -5.94 -6.96 -19.95
N ASN A 117 -6.84 -7.55 -20.74
CA ASN A 117 -8.06 -6.92 -21.28
C ASN A 117 -7.84 -5.57 -21.97
N LEU A 118 -6.74 -5.44 -22.73
CA LEU A 118 -6.47 -4.25 -23.52
C LEU A 118 -7.45 -4.18 -24.70
N THR A 119 -8.27 -3.12 -24.71
CA THR A 119 -9.22 -2.80 -25.78
C THR A 119 -8.56 -1.84 -26.76
N GLY A 120 -7.99 -2.35 -27.85
CA GLY A 120 -7.36 -1.52 -28.87
C GLY A 120 -6.80 -2.36 -30.02
N VAL A 121 -6.71 -1.74 -31.21
CA VAL A 121 -6.15 -2.38 -32.42
C VAL A 121 -4.63 -2.36 -32.32
N ALA A 122 -4.06 -3.22 -31.49
CA ALA A 122 -2.61 -3.36 -31.37
C ALA A 122 -2.11 -4.41 -32.38
N HIS A 123 -1.65 -3.93 -33.55
CA HIS A 123 -0.98 -4.74 -34.58
C HIS A 123 0.55 -4.70 -34.47
N LEU A 124 1.09 -4.10 -33.41
CA LEU A 124 2.53 -3.92 -33.22
C LEU A 124 3.13 -5.14 -32.51
N PRO A 125 4.39 -5.50 -32.81
CA PRO A 125 5.07 -6.54 -32.06
C PRO A 125 5.21 -6.06 -30.61
N VAL A 126 4.50 -6.71 -29.69
CA VAL A 126 4.57 -6.40 -28.26
C VAL A 126 5.54 -7.35 -27.56
N THR A 127 6.16 -6.87 -26.49
CA THR A 127 7.02 -7.69 -25.62
C THR A 127 6.59 -7.48 -24.19
N ALA A 128 6.53 -8.57 -23.42
CA ALA A 128 6.36 -8.47 -21.99
C ALA A 128 7.72 -8.52 -21.30
N GLU A 129 7.91 -7.70 -20.27
CA GLU A 129 9.21 -7.55 -19.61
C GLU A 129 9.03 -7.37 -18.10
N LEU A 130 9.88 -8.06 -17.32
CA LEU A 130 10.01 -7.84 -15.89
C LEU A 130 11.14 -6.83 -15.64
N LEU A 131 10.78 -5.62 -15.21
CA LEU A 131 11.73 -4.54 -14.93
C LEU A 131 12.45 -4.75 -13.60
N ALA A 132 13.57 -4.04 -13.40
CA ALA A 132 14.43 -4.16 -12.22
C ALA A 132 13.70 -3.87 -10.88
N ASN A 133 12.72 -2.97 -10.91
CA ASN A 133 11.88 -2.62 -9.74
C ASN A 133 10.74 -3.63 -9.48
N GLY A 134 10.64 -4.70 -10.28
CA GLY A 134 9.61 -5.73 -10.17
C GLY A 134 8.33 -5.42 -10.94
N ASN A 135 8.25 -4.31 -11.67
CA ASN A 135 7.11 -4.02 -12.53
C ASN A 135 7.13 -4.93 -13.76
N PHE A 136 6.13 -5.81 -13.88
CA PHE A 136 5.90 -6.58 -15.09
C PHE A 136 5.06 -5.75 -16.06
N VAL A 137 5.60 -5.47 -17.24
CA VAL A 137 5.01 -4.55 -18.22
C VAL A 137 4.77 -5.23 -19.56
N LEU A 138 3.78 -4.74 -20.29
CA LEU A 138 3.59 -5.02 -21.71
C LEU A 138 3.84 -3.72 -22.49
N ARG A 139 4.75 -3.76 -23.45
CA ARG A 139 5.14 -2.58 -24.24
C ARG A 139 5.33 -2.91 -25.70
N ASP A 140 5.29 -1.87 -26.54
CA ASP A 140 5.68 -1.97 -27.94
C ASP A 140 7.19 -2.26 -28.03
N SER A 141 7.56 -3.28 -28.80
CA SER A 141 8.98 -3.64 -28.98
C SER A 141 9.74 -2.68 -29.91
N LYS A 142 9.04 -1.81 -30.64
CA LYS A 142 9.62 -0.86 -31.61
C LYS A 142 9.77 0.56 -31.08
N THR A 143 9.11 0.90 -29.98
CA THR A 143 9.22 2.27 -29.42
C THR A 143 10.55 2.45 -28.69
N ASN A 144 11.18 3.60 -28.90
CA ASN A 144 12.35 4.03 -28.12
C ASN A 144 11.93 4.67 -26.78
N ASP A 145 10.64 4.94 -26.59
CA ASP A 145 10.08 5.43 -25.33
C ASP A 145 9.91 4.25 -24.37
N LEU A 146 10.89 4.05 -23.50
CA LEU A 146 10.96 2.92 -22.57
C LEU A 146 9.93 3.01 -21.43
N ASP A 147 9.35 4.17 -21.19
CA ASP A 147 8.42 4.42 -20.08
C ASP A 147 6.95 4.38 -20.51
N ARG A 148 6.69 4.22 -21.83
CA ARG A 148 5.34 4.09 -22.36
C ARG A 148 4.86 2.65 -22.37
N PHE A 149 4.16 2.28 -21.30
CA PHE A 149 3.57 0.94 -21.16
C PHE A 149 2.14 0.88 -21.70
N MET A 150 1.80 -0.24 -22.34
CA MET A 150 0.42 -0.57 -22.72
C MET A 150 -0.34 -1.16 -21.53
N TRP A 151 0.37 -1.89 -20.68
CA TRP A 151 -0.13 -2.45 -19.43
C TRP A 151 1.04 -2.58 -18.44
N GLN A 152 0.77 -2.43 -17.14
CA GLN A 152 1.76 -2.66 -16.11
C GLN A 152 1.15 -3.24 -14.84
N SER A 153 1.86 -4.18 -14.22
CA SER A 153 1.46 -4.81 -12.95
C SER A 153 1.33 -3.81 -11.80
N PHE A 154 2.09 -2.71 -11.84
CA PHE A 154 2.04 -1.63 -10.84
C PHE A 154 0.72 -0.85 -10.82
N ASP A 155 -0.14 -1.02 -11.83
CA ASP A 155 -1.51 -0.49 -11.83
C ASP A 155 -2.53 -1.44 -11.19
N PHE A 156 -2.15 -2.70 -10.95
CA PHE A 156 -2.99 -3.75 -10.38
C PHE A 156 -2.32 -4.39 -9.16
N PRO A 157 -2.12 -3.64 -8.05
CA PRO A 157 -1.51 -4.19 -6.85
C PRO A 157 -2.35 -5.32 -6.24
N VAL A 158 -1.68 -6.20 -5.49
CA VAL A 158 -2.32 -7.30 -4.74
C VAL A 158 -2.39 -6.90 -3.27
N ASP A 159 -1.56 -7.48 -2.40
CA ASP A 159 -1.47 -7.14 -0.99
C ASP A 159 -0.24 -6.29 -0.68
N THR A 160 0.60 -5.99 -1.67
CA THR A 160 1.95 -5.44 -1.47
C THR A 160 2.16 -4.16 -2.27
N LEU A 161 2.82 -3.17 -1.67
CA LEU A 161 3.38 -1.99 -2.33
C LEU A 161 4.92 -2.10 -2.33
N LEU A 162 5.51 -2.17 -3.52
CA LEU A 162 6.95 -2.16 -3.74
C LEU A 162 7.48 -0.73 -3.88
N PRO A 163 8.81 -0.54 -3.78
CA PRO A 163 9.41 0.76 -4.09
C PRO A 163 9.02 1.22 -5.50
N GLU A 164 8.84 2.53 -5.67
CA GLU A 164 8.41 3.20 -6.92
C GLU A 164 6.97 2.91 -7.37
N MET A 165 6.28 1.93 -6.77
CA MET A 165 4.83 1.78 -6.96
C MET A 165 4.11 3.01 -6.39
N LYS A 166 3.03 3.40 -7.06
CA LYS A 166 2.14 4.46 -6.61
C LYS A 166 0.86 3.84 -6.08
N LEU A 167 0.47 4.20 -4.86
CA LEU A 167 -0.81 3.82 -4.26
C LEU A 167 -1.72 5.05 -4.18
N GLY A 168 -2.87 5.00 -4.83
CA GLY A 168 -3.78 6.12 -5.00
C GLY A 168 -4.50 6.06 -6.33
N ARG A 169 -4.80 7.23 -6.93
CA ARG A 169 -5.59 7.33 -8.17
C ARG A 169 -5.01 8.33 -9.15
N LYS A 170 -5.29 8.12 -10.44
CA LYS A 170 -5.16 9.16 -11.47
C LYS A 170 -6.40 10.06 -11.45
N VAL A 171 -6.19 11.36 -11.53
CA VAL A 171 -7.25 12.37 -11.58
C VAL A 171 -7.85 12.38 -12.98
N ASN A 172 -9.19 12.46 -13.09
CA ASN A 172 -9.93 12.47 -14.36
C ASN A 172 -9.70 11.23 -15.27
N SER A 173 -9.28 10.10 -14.70
CA SER A 173 -9.16 8.82 -15.41
C SER A 173 -10.35 7.91 -15.11
N SER A 174 -10.72 7.05 -16.06
CA SER A 174 -11.63 5.93 -15.82
C SER A 174 -10.95 4.74 -15.13
N GLU A 175 -9.63 4.80 -14.94
CA GLU A 175 -8.87 3.80 -14.20
C GLU A 175 -9.36 3.71 -12.76
N LYS A 176 -9.49 2.48 -12.26
CA LYS A 176 -9.86 2.23 -10.88
C LYS A 176 -8.73 2.69 -9.95
N GLU A 177 -9.12 3.10 -8.75
CA GLU A 177 -8.18 3.37 -7.69
C GLU A 177 -7.34 2.12 -7.37
N LYS A 178 -6.06 2.36 -7.04
CA LYS A 178 -5.13 1.31 -6.64
C LYS A 178 -5.32 0.97 -5.17
N ILE A 179 -5.68 -0.29 -4.90
CA ILE A 179 -6.05 -0.79 -3.57
C ILE A 179 -5.13 -1.93 -3.17
N LEU A 180 -4.60 -1.91 -1.95
CA LEU A 180 -3.96 -3.10 -1.38
C LEU A 180 -5.03 -3.96 -0.73
N THR A 181 -5.21 -5.20 -1.20
CA THR A 181 -6.17 -6.16 -0.66
C THR A 181 -5.43 -7.37 -0.10
N SER A 182 -5.62 -7.64 1.19
CA SER A 182 -5.03 -8.78 1.90
C SER A 182 -5.26 -10.11 1.17
N TRP A 183 -4.38 -11.08 1.43
CA TRP A 183 -4.70 -12.48 1.18
C TRP A 183 -5.78 -12.95 2.15
N LYS A 184 -6.60 -13.91 1.72
CA LYS A 184 -7.62 -14.52 2.58
C LYS A 184 -7.03 -15.26 3.77
N SER A 185 -5.87 -15.90 3.57
CA SER A 185 -5.11 -16.53 4.65
C SER A 185 -3.62 -16.62 4.27
N PRO A 186 -2.71 -16.98 5.19
CA PRO A 186 -1.30 -17.17 4.86
C PRO A 186 -1.01 -18.18 3.74
N THR A 187 -1.98 -19.06 3.42
CA THR A 187 -1.86 -20.10 2.39
C THR A 187 -2.83 -19.94 1.22
N ASP A 188 -3.75 -18.97 1.27
CA ASP A 188 -4.75 -18.72 0.22
C ASP A 188 -4.62 -17.28 -0.29
N PRO A 189 -4.06 -17.08 -1.49
CA PRO A 189 -3.81 -15.76 -2.04
C PRO A 189 -5.05 -15.05 -2.59
N SER A 190 -6.21 -15.71 -2.61
CA SER A 190 -7.46 -15.06 -2.99
C SER A 190 -7.69 -13.78 -2.17
N SER A 191 -8.51 -12.88 -2.70
CA SER A 191 -8.89 -11.64 -2.03
C SER A 191 -9.47 -11.94 -0.64
N GLY A 192 -8.87 -11.32 0.37
CA GLY A 192 -9.29 -11.40 1.77
C GLY A 192 -10.16 -10.21 2.18
N ASP A 193 -10.46 -10.14 3.47
CA ASP A 193 -11.45 -9.18 4.01
C ASP A 193 -10.86 -7.78 4.26
N TYR A 194 -9.53 -7.63 4.25
CA TYR A 194 -8.88 -6.35 4.56
C TYR A 194 -8.38 -5.63 3.32
N SER A 195 -8.65 -4.32 3.25
CA SER A 195 -8.18 -3.44 2.18
C SER A 195 -7.59 -2.13 2.72
N PHE A 196 -6.69 -1.51 1.94
CA PHE A 196 -6.11 -0.20 2.21
C PHE A 196 -6.30 0.70 1.00
N ILE A 197 -7.00 1.82 1.19
CA ILE A 197 -7.56 2.66 0.13
C ILE A 197 -7.30 4.13 0.46
N LEU A 198 -7.00 4.95 -0.54
CA LEU A 198 -6.87 6.39 -0.43
C LEU A 198 -8.24 7.05 -0.63
N GLU A 199 -8.83 7.55 0.46
CA GLU A 199 -10.03 8.35 0.33
C GLU A 199 -9.69 9.75 -0.21
N THR A 200 -10.44 10.16 -1.21
CA THR A 200 -10.16 11.35 -2.01
C THR A 200 -11.40 12.20 -2.31
N GLU A 201 -12.56 11.84 -1.76
CA GLU A 201 -13.76 12.68 -1.82
C GLU A 201 -13.64 13.94 -0.95
N GLY A 202 -12.78 13.93 0.08
CA GLY A 202 -12.48 15.10 0.92
C GLY A 202 -11.44 16.07 0.33
N PHE A 203 -11.36 17.27 0.90
CA PHE A 203 -10.33 18.26 0.54
C PHE A 203 -8.91 17.84 0.96
N LEU A 204 -8.81 16.96 1.96
CA LEU A 204 -7.58 16.31 2.38
C LEU A 204 -7.67 14.82 2.08
N HIS A 205 -6.53 14.28 1.65
CA HIS A 205 -6.42 12.88 1.27
C HIS A 205 -5.92 12.06 2.46
N GLU A 206 -6.65 10.99 2.77
CA GLU A 206 -6.38 10.13 3.92
C GLU A 206 -6.46 8.68 3.48
N PHE A 207 -5.56 7.84 3.97
CA PHE A 207 -5.72 6.40 3.79
C PHE A 207 -6.58 5.81 4.91
N TYR A 208 -7.41 4.84 4.52
CA TYR A 208 -8.20 4.04 5.43
C TYR A 208 -7.86 2.56 5.26
N LEU A 209 -7.78 1.86 6.38
CA LEU A 209 -7.83 0.41 6.41
C LEU A 209 -9.28 0.00 6.64
N PHE A 210 -9.81 -0.86 5.79
CA PHE A 210 -11.13 -1.43 5.93
C PHE A 210 -11.05 -2.93 6.26
N LYS A 211 -12.05 -3.39 7.01
CA LYS A 211 -12.42 -4.81 7.06
C LYS A 211 -13.81 -4.92 6.44
N ASN A 212 -13.89 -5.50 5.24
CA ASN A 212 -15.05 -5.43 4.37
C ASN A 212 -15.42 -3.96 4.15
N GLU A 213 -16.58 -3.53 4.65
CA GLU A 213 -17.08 -2.16 4.51
C GLU A 213 -16.80 -1.28 5.75
N PHE A 214 -16.22 -1.85 6.81
CA PHE A 214 -16.00 -1.13 8.08
C PHE A 214 -14.60 -0.51 8.13
N LYS A 215 -14.52 0.81 8.35
CA LYS A 215 -13.27 1.52 8.67
C LYS A 215 -12.71 0.98 10.00
N VAL A 216 -11.48 0.48 9.97
CA VAL A 216 -10.79 -0.01 11.18
C VAL A 216 -9.60 0.86 11.58
N TYR A 217 -9.04 1.64 10.64
CA TYR A 217 -7.92 2.52 10.87
C TYR A 217 -7.93 3.69 9.89
N ARG A 218 -7.42 4.84 10.32
CA ARG A 218 -7.25 6.05 9.50
C ARG A 218 -5.85 6.60 9.70
N THR A 219 -5.10 6.82 8.61
CA THR A 219 -3.73 7.35 8.68
C THR A 219 -3.65 8.84 9.01
N ALA A 220 -4.78 9.54 9.03
CA ALA A 220 -4.87 11.00 8.98
C ALA A 220 -4.23 11.59 7.69
N PRO A 221 -4.39 12.90 7.44
CA PRO A 221 -3.85 13.54 6.23
C PRO A 221 -2.33 13.55 6.17
N TRP A 222 -1.80 13.68 4.95
CA TRP A 222 -0.40 14.03 4.72
C TRP A 222 -0.12 15.46 5.20
N ASN A 223 0.91 15.66 6.02
CA ASN A 223 1.24 16.96 6.62
C ASN A 223 2.46 17.65 5.99
N GLY A 224 2.86 17.23 4.79
CA GLY A 224 4.07 17.71 4.11
C GLY A 224 5.29 16.82 4.33
N VAL A 225 5.32 16.06 5.44
CA VAL A 225 6.45 15.18 5.80
C VAL A 225 6.04 13.72 5.94
N ARG A 226 4.86 13.47 6.51
CA ARG A 226 4.33 12.13 6.79
C ARG A 226 2.81 12.17 6.87
N PHE A 227 2.17 11.00 6.85
CA PHE A 227 0.80 10.90 7.33
C PHE A 227 0.77 11.13 8.84
N ASN A 228 -0.07 12.06 9.30
CA ASN A 228 -0.07 12.52 10.69
C ASN A 228 -0.40 11.41 11.69
N GLY A 229 -1.22 10.43 11.31
CA GLY A 229 -1.56 9.24 12.09
C GLY A 229 -0.48 8.15 12.06
N VAL A 230 0.62 8.36 11.33
CA VAL A 230 1.70 7.38 11.14
C VAL A 230 3.03 7.97 11.61
N PRO A 231 3.22 8.21 12.92
CA PRO A 231 4.38 8.92 13.45
C PRO A 231 5.72 8.23 13.13
N LYS A 232 5.71 6.89 12.99
CA LYS A 232 6.87 6.08 12.60
C LYS A 232 7.28 6.17 11.13
N MET A 233 6.48 6.83 10.29
CA MET A 233 6.89 7.25 8.94
C MET A 233 7.85 8.44 9.04
N GLN A 234 8.91 8.31 9.84
CA GLN A 234 10.03 9.23 9.88
C GLN A 234 10.90 9.00 8.63
N ASN A 235 11.75 9.97 8.29
CA ASN A 235 12.78 9.81 7.26
C ASN A 235 13.86 8.85 7.76
N TRP A 236 13.55 7.55 7.69
CA TRP A 236 14.55 6.51 7.80
C TRP A 236 15.61 6.77 6.73
N SER A 237 16.89 6.64 7.07
CA SER A 237 18.00 6.91 6.12
C SER A 237 17.94 6.07 4.84
N TYR A 238 17.13 5.01 4.83
CA TYR A 238 16.96 4.06 3.73
C TYR A 238 15.59 4.11 3.05
N ILE A 239 14.59 4.85 3.55
CA ILE A 239 13.29 5.03 2.88
C ILE A 239 13.04 6.52 2.65
N ASP A 240 12.80 6.87 1.39
CA ASP A 240 12.32 8.18 0.98
C ASP A 240 10.82 8.10 0.69
N ASN A 241 10.01 8.82 1.46
CA ASN A 241 8.55 8.82 1.36
C ASN A 241 8.10 10.05 0.58
N SER A 242 7.19 9.87 -0.38
CA SER A 242 6.65 10.96 -1.17
C SER A 242 5.13 10.84 -1.31
N PHE A 243 4.45 11.97 -1.19
CA PHE A 243 3.03 12.10 -1.48
C PHE A 243 2.84 13.11 -2.62
N ILE A 244 2.24 12.62 -3.70
CA ILE A 244 1.97 13.38 -4.92
C ILE A 244 0.51 13.83 -4.84
N ASP A 245 0.28 15.14 -4.87
CA ASP A 245 -1.03 15.78 -4.95
C ASP A 245 -0.98 16.84 -6.04
N ASN A 246 -1.37 16.46 -7.27
CA ASN A 246 -1.39 17.36 -8.42
C ASN A 246 -2.59 17.08 -9.34
N LYS A 247 -2.67 17.75 -10.49
CA LYS A 247 -3.80 17.65 -11.42
C LYS A 247 -3.88 16.33 -12.19
N GLU A 248 -2.82 15.52 -12.16
CA GLU A 248 -2.70 14.26 -12.90
C GLU A 248 -2.96 13.06 -12.00
N GLU A 249 -2.45 13.08 -10.76
CA GLU A 249 -2.59 11.99 -9.81
C GLU A 249 -2.54 12.45 -8.36
N VAL A 250 -3.17 11.65 -7.50
CA VAL A 250 -3.05 11.73 -6.05
C VAL A 250 -2.58 10.36 -5.57
N ALA A 251 -1.34 10.28 -5.10
CA ALA A 251 -0.75 8.99 -4.74
C ALA A 251 0.39 9.10 -3.72
N TYR A 252 0.51 8.08 -2.88
CA TYR A 252 1.70 7.82 -2.09
C TYR A 252 2.66 6.92 -2.86
N THR A 253 3.96 7.20 -2.75
CA THR A 253 5.03 6.33 -3.24
C THR A 253 6.22 6.40 -2.29
N PHE A 254 7.06 5.38 -2.31
CA PHE A 254 8.31 5.39 -1.56
C PHE A 254 9.44 4.81 -2.40
N ARG A 255 10.67 5.24 -2.10
CA ARG A 255 11.89 4.68 -2.67
C ARG A 255 12.75 4.11 -1.55
N VAL A 256 13.55 3.12 -1.91
CA VAL A 256 14.54 2.53 -1.00
C VAL A 256 15.92 2.94 -1.48
N ASN A 257 16.76 3.42 -0.57
CA ASN A 257 18.15 3.68 -0.90
C ASN A 257 18.86 2.34 -1.14
N ASN A 258 19.39 2.16 -2.35
CA ASN A 258 20.08 0.93 -2.74
C ASN A 258 21.42 0.71 -2.04
N ASN A 259 21.91 1.70 -1.28
CA ASN A 259 23.07 1.50 -0.42
C ASN A 259 22.80 0.35 0.56
N HIS A 260 23.64 -0.69 0.50
CA HIS A 260 23.60 -1.89 1.36
C HIS A 260 22.61 -3.02 1.02
N ASN A 261 22.09 -3.12 -0.22
CA ASN A 261 21.14 -4.18 -0.61
C ASN A 261 19.92 -4.28 0.32
N ILE A 262 19.36 -3.11 0.67
CA ILE A 262 18.17 -3.02 1.50
C ILE A 262 16.95 -3.28 0.63
N HIS A 263 16.06 -4.13 1.10
CA HIS A 263 14.75 -4.35 0.51
C HIS A 263 13.68 -3.92 1.51
N SER A 264 12.64 -3.23 1.03
CA SER A 264 11.50 -2.86 1.84
C SER A 264 10.22 -2.93 1.02
N ARG A 265 9.11 -3.25 1.69
CA ARG A 265 7.77 -3.27 1.10
C ARG A 265 6.71 -3.00 2.15
N PHE A 266 5.58 -2.44 1.73
CA PHE A 266 4.36 -2.45 2.52
C PHE A 266 3.57 -3.69 2.17
N ARG A 267 2.94 -4.35 3.15
CA ARG A 267 2.06 -5.48 2.93
C ARG A 267 0.81 -5.41 3.80
N MET A 268 -0.34 -5.60 3.18
CA MET A 268 -1.60 -5.82 3.85
C MET A 268 -1.71 -7.29 4.30
N SER A 269 -1.55 -7.53 5.61
CA SER A 269 -1.65 -8.86 6.20
C SER A 269 -3.09 -9.40 6.18
N SER A 270 -3.24 -10.73 6.09
CA SER A 270 -4.53 -11.42 6.25
C SER A 270 -5.16 -11.23 7.63
N THR A 271 -4.42 -10.67 8.59
CA THR A 271 -4.87 -10.38 9.96
C THR A 271 -5.24 -8.90 10.17
N GLY A 272 -5.24 -8.07 9.12
CA GLY A 272 -5.70 -6.68 9.22
C GLY A 272 -4.66 -5.67 9.69
N TYR A 273 -3.40 -5.91 9.35
CA TYR A 273 -2.30 -4.99 9.63
C TYR A 273 -1.62 -4.58 8.32
N LEU A 274 -1.42 -3.28 8.13
CA LEU A 274 -0.48 -2.79 7.12
C LEU A 274 0.93 -2.84 7.71
N GLN A 275 1.76 -3.74 7.19
CA GLN A 275 3.10 -4.00 7.68
C GLN A 275 4.14 -3.38 6.75
N VAL A 276 5.11 -2.67 7.30
CA VAL A 276 6.33 -2.28 6.60
C VAL A 276 7.41 -3.28 6.97
N ILE A 277 7.88 -4.04 5.98
CA ILE A 277 8.83 -5.14 6.19
C ILE A 277 10.10 -4.77 5.46
N THR A 278 11.20 -4.69 6.20
CA THR A 278 12.53 -4.35 5.68
C THR A 278 13.52 -5.46 5.97
N TRP A 279 14.41 -5.77 5.04
CA TRP A 279 15.44 -6.79 5.22
C TRP A 279 16.66 -6.50 4.36
N THR A 280 17.75 -7.19 4.69
CA THR A 280 18.99 -7.20 3.90
C THR A 280 19.42 -8.64 3.69
N LYS A 281 20.58 -8.87 3.08
CA LYS A 281 21.18 -10.21 3.02
C LYS A 281 21.51 -10.79 4.40
N THR A 282 21.80 -9.94 5.39
CA THR A 282 22.22 -10.36 6.75
C THR A 282 21.10 -10.28 7.77
N VAL A 283 20.09 -9.43 7.55
CA VAL A 283 18.95 -9.24 8.45
C VAL A 283 17.71 -9.84 7.81
N PRO A 284 17.12 -10.91 8.36
CA PRO A 284 15.93 -11.54 7.78
C PRO A 284 14.67 -10.69 7.98
N GLN A 285 13.67 -10.87 7.10
CA GLN A 285 12.38 -10.14 7.12
C GLN A 285 11.68 -10.11 8.49
N ARG A 286 11.77 -11.20 9.26
CA ARG A 286 11.12 -11.32 10.57
C ARG A 286 11.66 -10.36 11.63
N ASN A 287 12.85 -9.79 11.43
CA ASN A 287 13.55 -9.01 12.44
C ASN A 287 13.23 -7.50 12.38
N MET A 288 12.75 -7.00 11.24
CA MET A 288 12.58 -5.56 11.02
C MET A 288 11.24 -5.29 10.35
N PHE A 289 10.18 -5.27 11.15
CA PHE A 289 8.86 -4.88 10.71
C PHE A 289 8.17 -3.99 11.75
N TRP A 290 7.44 -3.00 11.27
CA TRP A 290 6.45 -2.24 12.03
C TRP A 290 5.11 -2.33 11.30
N SER A 291 4.01 -2.07 12.01
CA SER A 291 2.67 -2.24 11.44
C SER A 291 1.67 -1.28 12.04
N PHE A 292 0.59 -1.02 11.30
CA PHE A 292 -0.55 -0.25 11.80
C PHE A 292 -1.86 -0.98 11.54
N PRO A 293 -2.86 -0.86 12.43
CA PRO A 293 -2.80 -0.23 13.77
C PRO A 293 -1.70 -0.80 14.67
N GLU A 294 -1.05 0.05 15.49
CA GLU A 294 0.06 -0.37 16.35
C GLU A 294 -0.39 -0.63 17.79
N ASP A 295 -1.23 0.25 18.34
CA ASP A 295 -1.67 0.21 19.73
C ASP A 295 -3.19 0.29 19.86
N THR A 296 -3.69 0.40 21.10
CA THR A 296 -5.13 0.43 21.39
C THR A 296 -5.80 1.77 21.08
N CYS A 297 -5.05 2.83 20.78
CA CYS A 297 -5.57 4.14 20.40
C CYS A 297 -5.64 4.37 18.88
N ASP A 298 -4.97 3.54 18.09
CA ASP A 298 -5.00 3.62 16.63
C ASP A 298 -6.32 3.17 15.97
N PRO A 299 -7.08 2.17 16.48
CA PRO A 299 -8.33 1.78 15.87
C PRO A 299 -9.28 2.95 15.70
N TYR A 300 -10.02 2.93 14.59
CA TYR A 300 -10.86 4.05 14.20
C TYR A 300 -11.97 4.33 15.23
N LYS A 301 -12.03 5.58 15.72
CA LYS A 301 -13.06 6.10 16.66
C LYS A 301 -13.12 5.33 17.99
N VAL A 302 -11.97 4.95 18.57
CA VAL A 302 -11.89 4.37 19.93
C VAL A 302 -12.55 5.28 20.98
N CYS A 303 -12.31 6.58 20.89
CA CYS A 303 -12.97 7.57 21.72
C CYS A 303 -14.04 8.31 20.92
N GLY A 304 -15.16 8.62 21.57
CA GLY A 304 -16.26 9.37 20.97
C GLY A 304 -15.91 10.83 20.66
N PRO A 305 -16.88 11.59 20.12
CA PRO A 305 -16.70 12.99 19.73
C PRO A 305 -16.09 13.88 20.81
N TYR A 306 -15.22 14.81 20.42
CA TYR A 306 -14.52 15.78 21.28
C TYR A 306 -13.70 15.16 22.44
N ALA A 307 -13.40 13.86 22.34
CA ALA A 307 -12.44 13.16 23.17
C ALA A 307 -11.24 12.72 22.32
N TYR A 308 -10.10 12.52 22.97
CA TYR A 308 -8.91 11.96 22.36
C TYR A 308 -8.42 10.75 23.15
N CYS A 309 -7.81 9.80 22.46
CA CYS A 309 -7.19 8.62 23.08
C CYS A 309 -5.75 8.92 23.49
N ASP A 310 -5.38 8.53 24.71
CA ASP A 310 -4.03 8.65 25.26
C ASP A 310 -3.66 7.36 25.99
N MET A 311 -2.60 6.71 25.52
CA MET A 311 -2.10 5.43 26.03
C MET A 311 -1.56 5.50 27.46
N HIS A 312 -1.25 6.69 27.98
CA HIS A 312 -0.67 6.90 29.31
C HIS A 312 -1.69 7.23 30.39
N THR A 313 -2.95 7.34 30.00
CA THR A 313 -4.05 7.70 30.91
C THR A 313 -4.95 6.50 31.18
N THR A 314 -5.60 6.51 32.34
CA THR A 314 -6.62 5.54 32.70
C THR A 314 -7.82 6.29 33.29
N PRO A 315 -8.98 6.33 32.61
CA PRO A 315 -9.29 5.72 31.30
C PRO A 315 -8.50 6.34 30.13
N MET A 316 -8.32 5.59 29.02
CA MET A 316 -7.54 6.05 27.85
C MET A 316 -8.21 7.21 27.10
N CYS A 317 -9.54 7.32 27.17
CA CYS A 317 -10.27 8.41 26.53
C CYS A 317 -10.36 9.61 27.46
N ASN A 318 -9.94 10.77 26.96
CA ASN A 318 -9.92 12.03 27.68
C ASN A 318 -10.77 13.07 26.95
N CYS A 319 -11.65 13.76 27.67
CA CYS A 319 -12.32 14.92 27.10
C CYS A 319 -11.30 16.04 26.84
N ILE A 320 -11.43 16.73 25.71
CA ILE A 320 -10.67 17.96 25.46
C ILE A 320 -10.95 18.93 26.62
N LYS A 321 -9.91 19.61 27.13
CA LYS A 321 -10.08 20.59 28.22
C LYS A 321 -11.13 21.65 27.84
N GLY A 322 -12.12 21.84 28.72
CA GLY A 322 -13.31 22.65 28.46
C GLY A 322 -14.53 21.85 27.97
N PHE A 323 -14.39 20.53 27.85
CA PHE A 323 -15.46 19.57 27.61
C PHE A 323 -15.62 18.64 28.81
N VAL A 324 -16.82 18.09 28.96
CA VAL A 324 -17.20 17.11 29.99
C VAL A 324 -17.88 15.91 29.32
N PRO A 325 -17.87 14.72 29.94
CA PRO A 325 -18.54 13.56 29.38
C PRO A 325 -20.01 13.84 29.09
N LYS A 326 -20.49 13.45 27.90
CA LYS A 326 -21.91 13.60 27.54
C LYS A 326 -22.83 12.80 28.48
N ASN A 327 -22.34 11.64 28.91
CA ASN A 327 -22.99 10.78 29.90
C ASN A 327 -21.95 10.33 30.93
N ALA A 328 -21.99 10.91 32.14
CA ALA A 328 -21.04 10.60 33.19
C ALA A 328 -21.12 9.12 33.64
N ALA A 329 -22.32 8.54 33.72
CA ALA A 329 -22.49 7.16 34.17
C ALA A 329 -21.88 6.14 33.18
N GLN A 330 -22.02 6.37 31.87
CA GLN A 330 -21.35 5.55 30.85
C GLN A 330 -19.83 5.73 30.90
N TRP A 331 -19.37 6.97 31.05
CA TRP A 331 -17.95 7.29 31.12
C TRP A 331 -17.26 6.63 32.32
N ASP A 332 -17.92 6.61 33.48
CA ASP A 332 -17.44 5.94 34.70
C ASP A 332 -17.34 4.42 34.53
N LEU A 333 -18.18 3.84 33.66
CA LEU A 333 -18.14 2.44 33.22
C LEU A 333 -17.16 2.20 32.06
N ARG A 334 -16.36 3.21 31.69
CA ARG A 334 -15.39 3.19 30.57
C ARG A 334 -16.02 3.08 29.19
N ASP A 335 -17.30 3.39 29.06
CA ASP A 335 -17.97 3.59 27.78
C ASP A 335 -17.81 5.05 27.34
N ALA A 336 -16.79 5.30 26.51
CA ALA A 336 -16.50 6.62 25.95
C ALA A 336 -17.13 6.84 24.57
N SER A 337 -18.00 5.94 24.10
CA SER A 337 -18.61 6.00 22.76
C SER A 337 -19.46 7.26 22.55
N GLY A 338 -20.11 7.73 23.62
CA GLY A 338 -20.92 8.95 23.60
C GLY A 338 -20.12 10.25 23.54
N GLY A 339 -18.80 10.19 23.74
CA GLY A 339 -17.92 11.36 23.68
C GLY A 339 -18.18 12.41 24.76
N CYS A 340 -17.77 13.63 24.45
CA CYS A 340 -17.82 14.77 25.35
C CYS A 340 -18.61 15.93 24.74
N VAL A 341 -19.09 16.82 25.60
CA VAL A 341 -19.79 18.06 25.21
C VAL A 341 -19.14 19.24 25.91
N ARG A 342 -19.24 20.44 25.30
CA ARG A 342 -18.67 21.65 25.90
C ARG A 342 -19.30 21.90 27.27
N SER A 343 -18.47 22.26 28.25
CA SER A 343 -18.94 22.63 29.60
C SER A 343 -19.72 23.95 29.59
N SER A 344 -19.47 24.80 28.60
CA SER A 344 -20.07 26.13 28.45
C SER A 344 -20.54 26.35 27.02
N LYS A 345 -21.65 27.08 26.84
CA LYS A 345 -22.15 27.45 25.52
C LYS A 345 -21.21 28.48 24.86
N LEU A 346 -21.01 28.31 23.54
CA LEU A 346 -20.31 29.28 22.70
C LEU A 346 -21.19 30.51 22.44
N SER A 347 -20.54 31.65 22.27
CA SER A 347 -21.18 32.94 22.01
C SER A 347 -20.93 33.49 20.60
N CYS A 348 -20.08 32.80 19.83
CA CYS A 348 -19.57 33.16 18.52
C CYS A 348 -18.77 34.49 18.48
N GLY A 349 -17.80 34.56 17.56
CA GLY A 349 -16.97 35.73 17.33
C GLY A 349 -15.89 35.93 18.38
N GLU A 350 -15.53 37.18 18.65
CA GLU A 350 -14.39 37.55 19.49
C GLU A 350 -14.52 37.17 20.96
N ARG A 351 -15.73 36.79 21.40
CA ARG A 351 -15.98 36.31 22.76
C ARG A 351 -15.58 34.85 22.96
N ASP A 352 -15.49 34.10 21.87
CA ASP A 352 -15.01 32.72 21.91
C ASP A 352 -13.48 32.69 21.74
N GLY A 353 -12.87 31.62 22.25
CA GLY A 353 -11.43 31.40 22.19
C GLY A 353 -11.09 29.97 21.78
N PHE A 354 -9.81 29.74 21.51
CA PHE A 354 -9.30 28.43 21.14
C PHE A 354 -8.28 27.94 22.15
N LEU A 355 -8.39 26.66 22.47
CA LEU A 355 -7.36 25.91 23.16
C LEU A 355 -6.40 25.34 22.12
N ARG A 356 -5.11 25.64 22.25
CA ARG A 356 -4.08 24.99 21.42
C ARG A 356 -3.85 23.58 21.96
N LEU A 357 -4.06 22.59 21.11
CA LEU A 357 -3.68 21.21 21.35
C LEU A 357 -2.41 20.90 20.56
N GLY A 358 -1.43 20.28 21.21
CA GLY A 358 -0.17 19.86 20.60
C GLY A 358 -0.12 18.35 20.43
N GLN A 359 0.71 17.87 19.49
CA GLN A 359 1.04 16.44 19.34
C GLN A 359 -0.14 15.49 19.08
N LEU A 360 -1.25 16.01 18.56
CA LEU A 360 -2.41 15.19 18.22
C LEU A 360 -2.35 14.62 16.80
N LYS A 361 -2.98 13.45 16.65
CA LYS A 361 -3.59 13.05 15.39
C LYS A 361 -4.76 13.99 15.08
N LEU A 362 -4.70 14.70 13.96
CA LEU A 362 -5.76 15.58 13.49
C LEU A 362 -7.07 14.81 13.35
N PRO A 363 -8.23 15.41 13.69
CA PRO A 363 -9.52 14.76 13.51
C PRO A 363 -9.79 14.32 12.06
N GLU A 364 -10.76 13.43 11.87
CA GLU A 364 -11.25 13.03 10.54
C GLU A 364 -11.58 14.27 9.69
N THR A 365 -11.23 14.23 8.39
CA THR A 365 -11.27 15.43 7.53
C THR A 365 -12.39 15.41 6.49
N SER A 366 -13.34 14.48 6.60
CA SER A 366 -14.47 14.34 5.68
C SER A 366 -15.32 15.61 5.55
N GLU A 367 -15.45 16.39 6.62
CA GLU A 367 -16.18 17.68 6.64
C GLU A 367 -15.24 18.88 6.81
N ALA A 368 -13.94 18.70 6.62
CA ALA A 368 -12.96 19.78 6.77
C ALA A 368 -12.85 20.62 5.49
N LEU A 369 -12.67 21.92 5.64
CA LEU A 369 -12.39 22.86 4.55
C LEU A 369 -10.90 23.20 4.52
N VAL A 370 -10.34 23.36 3.32
CA VAL A 370 -8.91 23.64 3.12
C VAL A 370 -8.68 24.90 2.32
N GLU A 371 -7.79 25.76 2.81
CA GLU A 371 -7.26 26.92 2.10
C GLU A 371 -5.74 26.95 2.16
N LYS A 372 -5.11 26.59 1.04
CA LYS A 372 -3.64 26.49 0.93
C LYS A 372 -2.93 27.85 1.04
N GLY A 373 -3.61 28.95 0.69
CA GLY A 373 -2.99 30.28 0.52
C GLY A 373 -2.88 31.13 1.78
N ILE A 374 -3.41 30.71 2.91
CA ILE A 374 -3.45 31.50 4.15
C ILE A 374 -2.65 30.85 5.27
N GLY A 375 -2.18 31.66 6.22
CA GLY A 375 -1.44 31.20 7.39
C GLY A 375 -2.32 30.96 8.62
N LEU A 376 -1.73 30.39 9.68
CA LEU A 376 -2.44 30.02 10.91
C LEU A 376 -3.20 31.19 11.58
N LYS A 377 -2.67 32.42 11.50
CA LYS A 377 -3.32 33.61 12.07
C LYS A 377 -4.62 33.93 11.33
N GLU A 378 -4.57 33.98 10.01
CA GLU A 378 -5.74 34.22 9.16
C GLU A 378 -6.74 33.06 9.27
N CYS A 379 -6.25 31.83 9.41
CA CYS A 379 -7.06 30.64 9.68
C CYS A 379 -7.85 30.77 10.99
N LYS A 380 -7.21 31.25 12.07
CA LYS A 380 -7.88 31.54 13.34
C LYS A 380 -8.97 32.60 13.17
N GLU A 381 -8.65 33.71 12.51
CA GLU A 381 -9.62 34.79 12.28
C GLU A 381 -10.81 34.33 11.43
N LYS A 382 -10.58 33.47 10.44
CA LYS A 382 -11.63 32.84 9.65
C LYS A 382 -12.53 31.95 10.49
N CYS A 383 -11.94 31.07 11.30
CA CYS A 383 -12.68 30.19 12.20
C CYS A 383 -13.49 30.98 13.26
N LEU A 384 -12.97 32.09 13.79
CA LEU A 384 -13.73 32.98 14.70
C LEU A 384 -14.97 33.60 14.05
N ARG A 385 -14.90 33.92 12.75
CA ARG A 385 -16.02 34.52 12.00
C ARG A 385 -17.09 33.51 11.62
N ASP A 386 -16.76 32.22 11.57
CA ASP A 386 -17.70 31.15 11.29
C ASP A 386 -18.18 30.50 12.60
N CYS A 387 -19.43 30.78 12.98
CA CYS A 387 -20.02 30.23 14.21
C CYS A 387 -20.16 28.70 14.22
N HIS A 388 -19.98 28.02 13.09
CA HIS A 388 -19.99 26.55 13.02
C HIS A 388 -18.59 25.94 13.11
N CYS A 389 -17.54 26.77 13.04
CA CYS A 389 -16.16 26.27 13.11
C CYS A 389 -15.85 25.76 14.52
N THR A 390 -15.38 24.52 14.60
CA THR A 390 -15.08 23.85 15.88
C THR A 390 -13.60 23.65 16.14
N GLY A 391 -12.76 23.80 15.12
CA GLY A 391 -11.31 23.73 15.24
C GLY A 391 -10.61 24.13 13.94
N PHE A 392 -9.31 24.41 14.04
CA PHE A 392 -8.48 24.71 12.89
C PHE A 392 -7.02 24.27 13.13
N ALA A 393 -6.29 24.03 12.04
CA ALA A 393 -4.89 23.63 12.05
C ALA A 393 -4.16 24.10 10.78
N ASN A 394 -2.83 24.05 10.80
CA ASN A 394 -2.05 24.13 9.57
C ASN A 394 -2.25 22.85 8.74
N MET A 395 -2.26 22.97 7.41
CA MET A 395 -2.29 21.83 6.49
C MET A 395 -0.91 21.15 6.41
N ASP A 396 0.14 21.96 6.30
CA ASP A 396 1.51 21.54 6.09
C ASP A 396 2.39 22.04 7.25
N ILE A 397 3.29 21.19 7.76
CA ILE A 397 4.18 21.53 8.88
C ILE A 397 5.63 21.81 8.45
N MET A 398 5.95 21.75 7.15
CA MET A 398 7.27 22.06 6.62
C MET A 398 7.70 23.49 6.96
N ASN A 399 9.02 23.71 6.94
CA ASN A 399 9.67 25.01 7.15
C ASN A 399 9.44 25.66 8.54
N GLY A 400 8.97 24.90 9.53
CA GLY A 400 8.85 25.34 10.93
C GLY A 400 7.76 26.37 11.24
N GLY A 401 7.31 27.14 10.24
CA GLY A 401 6.18 28.07 10.35
C GLY A 401 4.81 27.44 10.08
N GLY A 402 4.79 26.30 9.37
CA GLY A 402 3.58 25.69 8.85
C GLY A 402 2.84 26.56 7.83
N SER A 403 2.06 25.94 6.96
CA SER A 403 1.31 26.66 5.93
C SER A 403 -0.03 26.01 5.61
N GLY A 404 -0.91 26.78 4.96
CA GLY A 404 -2.27 26.39 4.68
C GLY A 404 -3.15 26.36 5.93
N CYS A 405 -4.46 26.34 5.72
CA CYS A 405 -5.47 26.32 6.74
C CYS A 405 -6.40 25.15 6.52
N VAL A 406 -6.66 24.41 7.59
CA VAL A 406 -7.70 23.38 7.67
C VAL A 406 -8.67 23.83 8.75
N THR A 407 -9.96 23.91 8.44
CA THR A 407 -11.02 24.21 9.42
C THR A 407 -12.04 23.09 9.45
N TRP A 408 -12.50 22.72 10.65
CA TRP A 408 -13.55 21.74 10.85
C TRP A 408 -14.86 22.41 11.25
N THR A 409 -15.96 21.86 10.74
CA THR A 409 -17.31 22.11 11.28
C THR A 409 -17.81 20.85 11.98
N GLY A 410 -18.69 21.00 12.96
CA GLY A 410 -19.30 19.84 13.64
C GLY A 410 -18.37 19.12 14.62
N GLU A 411 -18.55 17.81 14.74
CA GLU A 411 -17.89 16.96 15.74
C GLU A 411 -16.43 16.63 15.36
N LEU A 412 -15.51 16.82 16.31
CA LEU A 412 -14.12 16.39 16.15
C LEU A 412 -13.99 14.92 16.59
N VAL A 413 -13.62 14.04 15.68
CA VAL A 413 -13.63 12.58 15.90
C VAL A 413 -12.31 11.93 15.48
N ASP A 414 -12.07 10.72 15.99
CA ASP A 414 -10.88 9.91 15.69
C ASP A 414 -9.54 10.60 16.00
N MET A 415 -9.49 11.27 17.16
CA MET A 415 -8.28 11.93 17.66
C MET A 415 -7.54 11.03 18.65
N ARG A 416 -6.21 11.16 18.66
CA ARG A 416 -5.34 10.58 19.67
C ARG A 416 -4.15 11.48 19.94
N ASP A 417 -3.55 11.30 21.10
CA ASP A 417 -2.29 11.92 21.48
C ASP A 417 -1.08 11.07 21.04
N TYR A 418 0.01 11.77 20.77
CA TYR A 418 1.33 11.18 20.58
C TYR A 418 2.27 11.79 21.61
N ASP A 419 3.16 10.97 22.19
CA ASP A 419 4.20 11.49 23.05
C ASP A 419 5.23 12.32 22.27
N ALA A 420 5.84 13.25 23.00
CA ALA A 420 6.85 14.18 22.52
C ALA A 420 8.20 13.51 22.26
#